data_AF-A0A4U0RU32-F1
#
_entry.id   AF-A0A4U0RU32-F1
#
_cell.length_a   1.000
_cell.length_b   1.000
_cell.length_c   1.000
_cell.angle_alpha   90.00
_cell.angle_beta   90.00
_cell.angle_gamma   90.00
#
_symmetry.space_group_name_H-M   'P 1'
#
loop_
_entity.id
_entity.type
_entity.pdbx_description
1 polymer ?
#
loop_
_entity_poly.entity_id
_entity_poly.type
_entity_poly.pdbx_seq_one_letter_code
_entity_poly.pdbx_strand_id
1 'polypeptide(L)'
;MKVSTRWPSPSGLGGMLWQARQRAGLSALGLGRLAGVSGTHVQNLEAGWHRPSESIAARLADALPLTDWERALLLGLAVPDADMRSRRPR
;
A
#
# COMPACT_ATOMS: atom_id res chain seq x y z
N MET A 1 15.32 14.61 10.82
CA MET A 1 14.83 13.90 9.62
C MET A 1 14.59 12.45 9.98
N LYS A 2 13.33 11.98 10.02
CA LYS A 2 13.04 10.57 10.32
C LYS A 2 13.34 9.74 9.06
N VAL A 3 14.34 8.87 9.13
CA VAL A 3 14.65 7.90 8.08
C VAL A 3 13.52 6.87 8.08
N SER A 4 12.50 7.10 7.25
CA SER A 4 11.47 6.11 6.98
C SER A 4 12.16 4.95 6.25
N THR A 5 12.18 3.77 6.87
CA THR A 5 12.76 2.56 6.27
C THR A 5 12.08 2.30 4.93
N ARG A 6 12.76 2.66 3.84
CA ARG A 6 12.29 2.42 2.47
C ARG A 6 12.45 0.94 2.19
N TRP A 7 11.33 0.25 2.05
CA TRP A 7 11.33 -1.11 1.53
C TRP A 7 11.03 -1.01 0.05
N PRO A 8 11.99 -1.37 -0.83
CA PRO A 8 11.71 -1.42 -2.26
C PRO A 8 10.59 -2.42 -2.51
N SER A 9 9.47 -1.94 -3.03
CA SER A 9 8.40 -2.81 -3.50
C SER A 9 8.82 -3.49 -4.80
N PRO A 10 8.32 -4.70 -5.11
CA PRO A 10 8.55 -5.31 -6.41
C PRO A 10 8.07 -4.41 -7.54
N SER A 11 8.83 -4.37 -8.63
CA SER A 11 8.49 -3.61 -9.84
C SER A 11 7.07 -3.95 -10.31
N GLY A 12 6.22 -2.94 -10.46
CA GLY A 12 4.85 -3.09 -10.97
C GLY A 12 3.74 -3.04 -9.92
N LEU A 13 4.01 -3.32 -8.63
CA LEU A 13 2.97 -3.24 -7.58
C LEU A 13 2.38 -1.83 -7.48
N GLY A 14 3.26 -0.82 -7.43
CA GLY A 14 2.84 0.57 -7.32
C GLY A 14 2.02 1.04 -8.52
N GLY A 15 2.40 0.61 -9.74
CA GLY A 15 1.64 0.90 -10.96
C GLY A 15 0.26 0.24 -10.97
N MET A 16 0.17 -1.02 -10.54
CA MET A 16 -1.10 -1.74 -10.39
C MET A 16 -2.01 -1.04 -9.38
N LEU A 17 -1.49 -0.63 -8.21
CA LEU A 17 -2.27 0.13 -7.22
C LEU A 17 -2.77 1.46 -7.78
N TRP A 18 -1.92 2.19 -8.49
CA TRP A 18 -2.31 3.44 -9.13
C TRP A 18 -3.44 3.22 -10.15
N GLN A 19 -3.32 2.21 -11.02
CA GLN A 19 -4.36 1.89 -12.00
C GLN A 19 -5.68 1.50 -11.34
N ALA A 20 -5.64 0.67 -10.29
CA ALA A 20 -6.83 0.30 -9.52
C ALA A 20 -7.50 1.52 -8.87
N ARG A 21 -6.71 2.44 -8.32
CA ARG A 21 -7.22 3.69 -7.74
C ARG A 21 -7.87 4.58 -8.79
N GLN A 22 -7.25 4.71 -9.97
CA GLN A 22 -7.82 5.47 -11.08
C GLN A 22 -9.13 4.86 -11.59
N ARG A 23 -9.23 3.53 -11.71
CA ARG A 23 -10.48 2.82 -12.04
C ARG A 23 -11.60 3.09 -11.03
N ALA A 24 -11.25 3.25 -9.75
CA ALA A 24 -12.19 3.61 -8.69
C ALA A 24 -12.59 5.10 -8.67
N GLY A 25 -11.99 5.95 -9.52
CA GLY A 25 -12.22 7.40 -9.53
C GLY A 25 -11.73 8.11 -8.25
N LEU A 26 -10.81 7.50 -7.50
CA LEU A 26 -10.36 8.01 -6.20
C LEU A 26 -9.10 8.87 -6.35
N SER A 27 -9.01 9.97 -5.61
CA SER A 27 -7.73 10.64 -5.36
C SER A 27 -6.87 9.84 -4.38
N ALA A 28 -5.56 10.07 -4.33
CA ALA A 28 -4.69 9.42 -3.35
C ALA A 28 -5.14 9.69 -1.89
N LEU A 29 -5.62 10.91 -1.62
CA LEU A 29 -6.21 11.25 -0.32
C LEU A 29 -7.53 10.49 -0.08
N GLY A 30 -8.37 10.35 -1.11
CA GLY A 30 -9.62 9.61 -1.05
C GLY A 30 -9.40 8.14 -0.69
N LEU A 31 -8.49 7.47 -1.40
CA LEU A 31 -8.09 6.10 -1.08
C LEU A 31 -7.49 6.02 0.33
N GLY A 32 -6.62 6.98 0.69
CA GLY A 32 -6.05 7.04 2.03
C GLY A 32 -7.13 7.06 3.11
N ARG A 33 -8.17 7.88 2.96
CA ARG A 33 -9.29 7.92 3.91
C ARG A 33 -10.04 6.59 4.00
N LEU A 34 -10.34 5.95 2.87
CA LEU A 34 -11.03 4.66 2.85
C LEU A 34 -10.20 3.54 3.49
N ALA A 35 -8.91 3.47 3.16
CA ALA A 35 -7.97 2.50 3.72
C ALA A 35 -7.39 2.93 5.08
N GLY A 36 -7.84 4.06 5.64
CA GLY A 36 -7.34 4.71 6.86
C GLY A 36 -5.82 4.82 6.98
N VAL A 37 -5.19 5.31 5.91
CA VAL A 37 -3.79 5.75 5.82
C VAL A 37 -3.74 7.18 5.25
N SER A 38 -2.58 7.84 5.26
CA SER A 38 -2.48 9.18 4.65
C SER A 38 -2.40 9.10 3.12
N GLY A 39 -2.84 10.15 2.42
CA GLY A 39 -2.69 10.24 0.97
C GLY A 39 -1.21 10.24 0.51
N THR A 40 -0.30 10.74 1.34
CA THR A 40 1.15 10.61 1.11
C THR A 40 1.61 9.17 1.21
N HIS A 41 1.07 8.39 2.15
CA HIS A 41 1.39 6.97 2.26
C HIS A 41 0.94 6.21 1.00
N VAL A 42 -0.25 6.52 0.47
CA VAL A 42 -0.72 5.96 -0.81
C VAL A 42 0.24 6.29 -1.95
N GLN A 43 0.62 7.55 -2.13
CA GLN A 43 1.57 7.96 -3.18
C GLN A 43 2.92 7.23 -3.06
N ASN A 44 3.39 7.04 -1.83
CA ASN A 44 4.62 6.33 -1.55
C ASN A 44 4.55 4.83 -1.91
N LEU A 45 3.39 4.19 -1.73
CA LEU A 45 3.13 2.83 -2.19
C LEU A 45 3.07 2.77 -3.72
N GLU A 46 2.39 3.73 -4.36
CA GLU A 46 2.26 3.83 -5.82
C GLU A 46 3.61 4.10 -6.51
N ALA A 47 4.49 4.88 -5.88
CA ALA A 47 5.86 5.11 -6.31
C ALA A 47 6.80 3.92 -6.01
N GLY A 48 6.30 2.90 -5.30
CA GLY A 48 7.05 1.71 -4.92
C GLY A 48 8.13 1.93 -3.86
N TRP A 49 8.10 3.06 -3.16
CA TRP A 49 9.05 3.39 -2.09
C TRP A 49 8.80 2.61 -0.80
N HIS A 50 7.59 2.08 -0.65
CA HIS A 50 7.16 1.32 0.50
C HIS A 50 6.45 0.03 0.07
N ARG A 51 6.54 -0.98 0.93
CA ARG A 51 5.66 -2.15 0.91
C ARG A 51 4.55 -1.96 1.95
N PRO A 52 3.29 -2.34 1.65
CA PRO A 52 2.25 -2.31 2.64
C PRO A 52 2.49 -3.40 3.69
N SER A 53 2.04 -3.16 4.91
CA SER A 53 1.92 -4.25 5.89
C SER A 53 0.68 -5.09 5.58
N GLU A 54 0.55 -6.28 6.16
CA GLU A 54 -0.64 -7.15 5.98
C GLU A 54 -1.94 -6.41 6.28
N SER A 55 -2.02 -5.70 7.41
CA SER A 55 -3.18 -4.89 7.76
C SER A 55 -3.48 -3.81 6.70
N ILE A 56 -2.46 -3.14 6.18
CA ILE A 56 -2.65 -2.08 5.17
C ILE A 56 -3.06 -2.71 3.82
N ALA A 57 -2.44 -3.82 3.43
CA ALA A 57 -2.72 -4.54 2.20
C ALA A 57 -4.17 -5.03 2.17
N ALA A 58 -4.67 -5.60 3.27
CA ALA A 58 -6.07 -6.01 3.42
C ALA A 58 -7.02 -4.82 3.23
N ARG A 59 -6.77 -3.70 3.91
CA ARG A 59 -7.62 -2.50 3.80
C ARG A 59 -7.61 -1.88 2.41
N LEU A 60 -6.46 -1.91 1.73
CA LEU A 60 -6.36 -1.47 0.34
C LEU A 60 -7.11 -2.42 -0.60
N ALA A 61 -7.03 -3.72 -0.37
CA ALA A 61 -7.76 -4.73 -1.16
C ALA A 61 -9.28 -4.56 -1.01
N ASP A 62 -9.77 -4.21 0.18
CA ASP A 62 -11.19 -3.98 0.41
C ASP A 62 -11.68 -2.63 -0.16
N ALA A 63 -10.79 -1.64 -0.25
CA ALA A 63 -11.11 -0.29 -0.74
C ALA A 63 -10.99 -0.12 -2.26
N LEU A 64 -10.38 -1.07 -2.97
CA LEU A 64 -10.08 -0.98 -4.40
C LEU A 64 -10.81 -2.07 -5.20
N PRO A 65 -11.21 -1.77 -6.45
CA PRO A 65 -11.79 -2.76 -7.37
C PRO A 65 -10.69 -3.63 -7.99
N LEU A 66 -10.06 -4.46 -7.17
CA LEU A 66 -9.02 -5.40 -7.62
C LEU A 66 -9.65 -6.65 -8.24
N THR A 67 -9.02 -7.16 -9.29
CA THR A 67 -9.25 -8.55 -9.72
C THR A 67 -8.71 -9.53 -8.68
N ASP A 68 -9.14 -10.78 -8.73
CA ASP A 68 -8.64 -11.81 -7.80
C ASP A 68 -7.10 -11.96 -7.85
N TRP A 69 -6.53 -11.82 -9.05
CA TRP A 69 -5.07 -11.84 -9.23
C TRP A 69 -4.39 -10.64 -8.59
N GLU A 70 -4.88 -9.42 -8.83
CA GLU A 70 -4.33 -8.20 -8.22
C GLU A 70 -4.44 -8.24 -6.70
N ARG A 71 -5.55 -8.76 -6.17
CA ARG A 71 -5.75 -8.98 -4.74
C ARG A 71 -4.75 -9.97 -4.17
N ALA A 72 -4.56 -11.12 -4.82
CA ALA A 72 -3.59 -12.13 -4.42
C ALA A 72 -2.16 -11.57 -4.44
N LEU A 73 -1.82 -10.80 -5.47
CA LEU A 73 -0.50 -10.15 -5.60
C LEU A 73 -0.26 -9.12 -4.50
N LEU A 74 -1.25 -8.26 -4.19
CA LEU A 74 -1.14 -7.28 -3.12
C LEU A 74 -0.94 -7.94 -1.75
N LEU A 75 -1.73 -8.97 -1.45
CA LEU A 75 -1.66 -9.68 -0.16
C LEU A 75 -0.37 -10.50 -0.04
N GLY A 76 0.06 -11.18 -1.10
CA GLY A 76 1.28 -12.00 -1.10
C GLY A 76 2.59 -11.19 -1.01
N LEU A 77 2.56 -9.90 -1.36
CA LEU A 77 3.71 -9.00 -1.26
C LEU A 77 3.72 -8.15 0.02
N ALA A 78 2.67 -8.27 0.84
CA ALA A 78 2.58 -7.57 2.11
C ALA A 78 3.64 -8.07 3.09
N VAL A 79 4.12 -7.16 3.94
CA VAL A 79 5.06 -7.50 5.02
C VAL A 79 4.26 -7.80 6.29
N PRO A 80 4.62 -8.86 7.06
CA PRO A 80 3.94 -9.16 8.32
C PRO A 80 3.90 -7.95 9.26
N ASP A 81 2.77 -7.72 9.92
CA ASP A 81 2.62 -6.57 10.83
C ASP A 81 3.62 -6.63 12.00
N ALA A 82 4.01 -7.84 12.42
CA ALA A 82 5.02 -8.06 13.45
C ALA A 82 6.39 -7.46 13.07
N ASP A 83 6.79 -7.60 11.81
CA ASP A 83 8.08 -7.10 11.30
C ASP A 83 8.12 -5.58 11.16
N MET A 84 6.95 -4.94 11.01
CA MET A 84 6.85 -3.48 10.96
C MET A 84 6.94 -2.86 12.37
N ARG A 85 6.43 -3.53 13.40
CA ARG A 85 6.43 -3.02 14.79
C ARG A 85 7.81 -3.05 15.43
N SER A 86 8.62 -4.06 15.13
CA SER A 86 9.98 -4.22 15.65
C SER A 86 10.98 -3.16 15.15
N ARG A 87 10.61 -2.40 14.10
CA ARG A 87 11.48 -1.41 13.44
C ARG A 87 11.22 0.04 13.82
N ARG A 88 10.24 0.31 14.69
CA ARG A 88 10.01 1.69 15.18
C ARG A 88 11.13 2.00 16.19
N PRO A 89 12.04 2.96 15.92
CA PRO A 89 13.02 3.36 16.92
C PRO A 89 12.24 3.86 18.15
N ARG A 90 12.61 3.34 19.33
CA ARG A 90 12.06 3.79 20.61
C ARG A 90 12.42 5.26 20.86
#